data_AF-A0AB38I1W5-F1
#
_entry.id   AF-A0AB38I1W5-F1
#
_cell.length_a   1.000
_cell.length_b   1.000
_cell.length_c   1.000
_cell.angle_alpha   90.00
_cell.angle_beta   90.00
_cell.angle_gamma   90.00
#
_symmetry.space_group_name_H-M   'P 1'
#
loop_
_entity.id
_entity.type
_entity.pdbx_description
1 polymer ?
#
loop_
_entity_poly.entity_id
_entity_poly.type
_entity_poly.pdbx_seq_one_letter_code
_entity_poly.pdbx_strand_id
1 'polypeptide(L)' 'MVKLHETITTLLSIVGLLLGAWLGYEIAGIFGVLMFVPVGALAGLCLGLLGWRIIYLVV' A
#
# COMPACT_ATOMS: atom_id res chain seq x y z
N MET A 1 18.35 -10.98 -0.55
CA MET A 1 16.98 -10.83 -1.11
C MET A 1 15.96 -10.39 -0.06
N VAL A 2 15.95 -10.95 1.16
CA VAL A 2 14.93 -10.63 2.20
C VAL A 2 14.86 -9.13 2.58
N LYS A 3 15.99 -8.45 2.82
CA LYS A 3 16.01 -7.01 3.14
C LYS A 3 15.46 -6.11 2.02
N LEU A 4 15.72 -6.48 0.76
CA LEU A 4 15.22 -5.72 -0.39
C LEU A 4 13.70 -5.87 -0.53
N HIS A 5 13.19 -7.07 -0.29
CA HIS A 5 11.76 -7.35 -0.24
C HIS A 5 11.04 -6.55 0.85
N GLU A 6 11.61 -6.54 2.06
CA GLU A 6 11.08 -5.77 3.19
C GLU A 6 11.07 -4.27 2.89
N THR A 7 12.09 -3.76 2.20
CA THR A 7 12.18 -2.36 1.77
C THR A 7 11.15 -2.01 0.69
N ILE A 8 10.92 -2.88 -0.29
CA ILE A 8 9.96 -2.64 -1.37
C ILE A 8 8.52 -2.70 -0.84
N THR A 9 8.22 -3.70 0.00
CA THR A 9 6.89 -3.86 0.62
C THR A 9 6.55 -2.68 1.54
N THR A 10 7.52 -2.19 2.32
CA THR A 10 7.33 -0.98 3.14
C THR A 10 7.13 0.27 2.30
N LEU A 11 7.93 0.48 1.25
CA LEU A 11 7.72 1.59 0.31
C LEU A 11 6.33 1.54 -0.35
N LEU A 12 5.89 0.36 -0.79
CA LEU A 12 4.59 0.21 -1.43
C LEU A 12 3.43 0.44 -0.45
N SER A 13 3.59 0.04 0.81
CA SER A 13 2.65 0.33 1.89
C SER A 13 2.57 1.83 2.19
N ILE A 14 3.71 2.53 2.22
CA ILE A 14 3.77 4.00 2.39
C ILE A 14 3.07 4.71 1.24
N VAL A 15 3.30 4.28 -0.01
CA VAL A 15 2.62 4.82 -1.19
C VAL A 15 1.10 4.56 -1.12
N GLY A 16 0.68 3.35 -0.71
CA GLY A 16 -0.72 3.01 -0.49
C GLY A 16 -1.39 3.85 0.60
N LEU A 17 -0.68 4.14 1.69
CA LEU A 17 -1.12 5.05 2.76
C LEU A 17 -1.31 6.48 2.25
N LEU A 18 -0.33 7.01 1.50
CA LEU A 18 -0.40 8.35 0.90
C LEU A 18 -1.55 8.50 -0.08
N LEU A 19 -1.73 7.52 -0.98
CA LEU A 19 -2.81 7.51 -1.95
C LEU A 19 -4.18 7.33 -1.27
N GLY A 20 -4.29 6.45 -0.28
CA GLY A 20 -5.51 6.26 0.51
C GLY A 20 -5.91 7.51 1.29
N ALA A 21 -4.93 8.19 1.92
CA ALA A 21 -5.15 9.45 2.60
C ALA A 21 -5.60 10.55 1.64
N TRP A 22 -4.93 10.68 0.49
CA TRP A 22 -5.25 11.69 -0.52
C TRP A 22 -6.66 11.49 -1.08
N LEU A 23 -6.97 10.26 -1.52
CA LEU A 23 -8.27 9.93 -2.10
C LEU A 23 -9.40 10.09 -1.06
N GLY A 24 -9.15 9.66 0.18
CA GLY A 24 -10.08 9.85 1.29
C GLY A 24 -10.37 11.33 1.55
N TYR A 25 -9.34 12.17 1.51
CA TYR A 25 -9.50 13.62 1.69
C TYR A 25 -10.35 14.26 0.59
N GLU A 26 -10.14 13.89 -0.67
CA GLU A 26 -10.96 14.43 -1.77
C GLU A 26 -12.42 13.98 -1.70
N ILE A 27 -12.68 12.72 -1.34
CA ILE A 27 -14.05 12.16 -1.39
C ILE A 27 -14.89 12.63 -0.20
N ALA A 28 -14.33 12.65 1.01
CA ALA A 28 -15.10 12.88 2.23
C ALA A 28 -14.33 13.72 3.28
N GLY A 29 -13.33 14.48 2.84
CA GLY A 29 -12.53 15.33 3.73
C GLY A 29 -11.83 14.52 4.82
N ILE A 30 -11.74 15.09 6.02
CA ILE A 30 -11.08 14.46 7.17
C ILE A 30 -11.68 13.10 7.55
N PHE A 31 -12.99 12.91 7.40
CA PHE A 31 -13.64 11.62 7.68
C PHE A 31 -13.28 10.55 6.64
N GLY A 32 -13.13 10.96 5.38
CA GLY A 32 -12.66 10.09 4.32
C GLY A 32 -11.21 9.65 4.54
N VAL A 33 -10.34 10.53 5.03
CA VAL A 33 -8.96 10.15 5.42
C VAL A 33 -9.00 9.04 6.48
N LEU A 34 -9.79 9.20 7.54
CA LEU A 34 -9.88 8.23 8.64
C LEU A 34 -10.35 6.83 8.18
N MET A 35 -11.26 6.77 7.21
CA MET A 35 -11.78 5.52 6.66
C MET A 35 -10.89 4.91 5.57
N PHE A 36 -10.30 5.73 4.70
CA PHE A 36 -9.53 5.25 3.55
C PHE A 36 -8.05 5.02 3.84
N VAL A 37 -7.47 5.64 4.87
CA VAL A 37 -6.08 5.36 5.30
C VAL A 37 -5.84 3.88 5.62
N PRO A 38 -6.63 3.21 6.48
CA PRO A 38 -6.41 1.79 6.76
C PRO A 38 -6.66 0.91 5.52
N VAL A 39 -7.58 1.30 4.64
CA VAL A 39 -7.85 0.59 3.37
C VAL A 39 -6.67 0.73 2.41
N GLY A 40 -6.09 1.93 2.28
CA GLY A 40 -4.90 2.19 1.47
C GLY A 40 -3.66 1.46 1.98
N ALA A 41 -3.49 1.39 3.31
CA ALA A 41 -2.44 0.60 3.95
C ALA A 41 -2.56 -0.90 3.62
N LEU A 42 -3.77 -1.45 3.77
CA LEU A 42 -4.06 -2.85 3.45
C LEU A 42 -3.86 -3.16 1.96
N ALA A 43 -4.26 -2.25 1.08
CA ALA A 43 -4.04 -2.39 -0.36
C ALA A 43 -2.54 -2.38 -0.71
N GLY A 44 -1.75 -1.47 -0.13
CA GLY A 44 -0.30 -1.42 -0.32
C GLY A 44 0.42 -2.66 0.19
N LEU A 45 -0.02 -3.21 1.34
CA LEU A 45 0.47 -4.49 1.88
C LEU A 45 0.10 -5.69 1.00
N CYS A 46 -1.13 -5.75 0.50
CA CYS A 46 -1.58 -6.80 -0.42
C CYS A 46 -0.81 -6.76 -1.74
N LEU A 47 -0.61 -5.58 -2.32
CA LEU A 47 0.18 -5.40 -3.53
C LEU A 47 1.66 -5.75 -3.31
N GLY A 48 2.21 -5.49 -2.12
CA GLY A 48 3.56 -5.90 -1.76
C GLY A 48 3.72 -7.42 -1.71
N LEU A 49 2.76 -8.11 -1.09
CA LEU A 49 2.71 -9.59 -1.01
C LEU A 49 2.45 -10.25 -2.37
N LEU A 50 1.55 -9.68 -3.19
CA LEU A 50 1.24 -10.17 -4.53
C LEU A 50 2.39 -9.91 -5.51
N GLY A 51 3.01 -8.73 -5.45
CA GLY A 51 4.18 -8.37 -6.25
C GLY A 51 5.33 -9.35 -6.02
N TRP A 52 5.53 -9.80 -4.78
CA TRP A 52 6.51 -10.85 -4.48
C TRP A 52 6.17 -12.20 -5.10
N ARG A 53 4.91 -12.65 -5.01
CA ARG A 53 4.45 -13.88 -5.68
C ARG A 53 4.66 -13.83 -7.19
N ILE A 54 4.47 -12.67 -7.81
CA ILE A 54 4.69 -12.49 -9.25
C ILE A 54 6.19 -12.53 -9.56
N ILE A 55 7.04 -11.86 -8.79
CA ILE A 55 8.50 -11.92 -8.98
C ILE A 55 9.04 -13.35 -8.82
N TYR A 56 8.53 -14.12 -7.84
CA TYR A 56 8.89 -15.53 -7.64
C TYR A 56 8.37 -16.47 -8.73
N LEU A 57 7.31 -16.09 -9.46
CA LEU A 57 6.78 -16.86 -10.59
C LEU A 57 7.42 -16.46 -11.93
N VAL A 58 8.00 -15.27 -12.01
CA VAL A 58 8.60 -14.70 -13.22
C VAL A 58 10.12 -14.92 -13.29
N VAL A 59 10.78 -15.16 -12.14
CA VAL A 59 12.21 -15.55 -12.03
C VAL A 59 12.32 -17.06 -11.85
#